data_AF-A0A8S4AZM0-F1
#
_entry.id   AF-A0A8S4AZM0-F1
#
_cell.length_a   1.000
_cell.length_b   1.000
_cell.length_c   1.000
_cell.angle_alpha   90.00
_cell.angle_beta   90.00
_cell.angle_gamma   90.00
#
_symmetry.space_group_name_H-M   'P 1'
#
loop_
_entity.id
_entity.type
_entity.pdbx_description
1 polymer ?
#
loop_
_entity_poly.entity_id
_entity_poly.type
_entity_poly.pdbx_seq_one_letter_code
_entity_poly.pdbx_strand_id
1 'polypeptide(L)' 'MEQGRCTVLFLSLALILDVAGILLFLVGIFAPLSFWDFFVLSGPLLIFLSLIPWIFWYMGSLTVSEEELDLLKHDIL' A
#
# COMPACT_ATOMS: atom_id res chain seq x y z
N MET A 1 -0.24 23.12 0.46
CA MET A 1 -0.93 22.30 -0.57
C MET A 1 -0.15 21.02 -0.94
N GLU A 2 0.76 20.51 -0.09
CA GLU A 2 1.66 19.40 -0.48
C GLU A 2 1.30 18.03 0.10
N GLN A 3 0.46 17.97 1.13
CA GLN A 3 0.13 16.71 1.82
C GLN A 3 -0.56 15.70 0.89
N GLY A 4 -1.47 16.14 0.01
CA GLY A 4 -2.20 15.23 -0.88
C GLY A 4 -1.34 14.51 -1.92
N ARG A 5 -0.20 15.09 -2.35
CA ARG A 5 0.66 14.49 -3.38
C ARG A 5 1.47 13.32 -2.84
N CYS A 6 2.08 13.47 -1.66
CA CYS A 6 2.82 12.38 -1.02
C CYS A 6 1.91 11.21 -0.72
N THR A 7 0.70 11.48 -0.22
CA THR A 7 -0.34 10.47 -0.06
C THR A 7 -0.51 9.79 -1.42
N VAL A 8 -1.00 10.45 -2.49
CA VAL A 8 -1.24 9.82 -3.83
C VAL A 8 -0.06 8.95 -4.32
N LEU A 9 1.18 9.36 -4.09
CA LEU A 9 2.37 8.58 -4.43
C LEU A 9 2.48 7.25 -3.68
N PHE A 10 2.27 7.22 -2.36
CA PHE A 10 2.34 5.98 -1.57
C PHE A 10 1.26 4.96 -1.98
N LEU A 11 0.02 5.40 -2.24
CA LEU A 11 -1.03 4.50 -2.72
C LEU A 11 -0.77 4.00 -4.13
N SER A 12 -0.28 4.86 -5.03
CA SER A 12 0.08 4.43 -6.38
C SER A 12 1.20 3.39 -6.34
N LEU A 13 2.21 3.59 -5.49
CA LEU A 13 3.31 2.65 -5.30
C LEU A 13 2.82 1.30 -4.74
N ALA A 14 1.96 1.31 -3.71
CA ALA A 14 1.37 0.11 -3.15
C ALA A 14 0.57 -0.69 -4.19
N LEU A 15 -0.31 -0.02 -4.94
CA LEU A 15 -1.09 -0.65 -6.02
C LEU A 15 -0.20 -1.25 -7.12
N ILE A 16 0.85 -0.54 -7.53
CA ILE A 16 1.77 -1.04 -8.56
C ILE A 16 2.49 -2.30 -8.05
N LEU A 17 2.93 -2.32 -6.79
CA LEU A 17 3.56 -3.49 -6.20
C LEU A 17 2.57 -4.66 -6.10
N ASP A 18 1.34 -4.45 -5.64
CA ASP A 18 0.33 -5.51 -5.56
C ASP A 18 0.03 -6.12 -6.94
N VAL A 19 -0.21 -5.27 -7.95
CA VAL A 19 -0.50 -5.73 -9.32
C VAL A 19 0.71 -6.46 -9.91
N ALA A 20 1.92 -5.93 -9.74
CA ALA A 20 3.15 -6.58 -10.19
C ALA A 20 3.36 -7.94 -9.50
N GLY A 21 3.13 -8.01 -8.18
CA GLY A 21 3.28 -9.24 -7.40
C GLY A 21 2.27 -10.31 -7.78
N ILE A 22 1.00 -9.92 -8.02
CA ILE A 22 -0.04 -10.82 -8.52
C ILE A 22 0.32 -11.32 -9.92
N LEU A 23 0.74 -10.43 -10.83
CA LEU A 23 1.15 -10.82 -12.17
C LEU A 23 2.34 -11.78 -12.14
N LEU A 24 3.36 -11.50 -11.32
CA LEU A 24 4.50 -12.42 -11.14
C LEU A 24 4.04 -13.77 -10.59
N PHE A 25 3.17 -13.79 -9.59
CA PHE A 25 2.67 -15.05 -9.02
C PHE A 25 1.86 -15.87 -10.03
N LEU A 26 0.99 -15.22 -10.80
CA LEU A 26 0.20 -15.87 -11.85
C LEU A 26 1.07 -16.34 -13.03
N VAL A 27 2.03 -15.52 -13.46
CA VAL A 27 3.01 -15.86 -14.53
C VAL A 27 3.97 -16.94 -14.07
N GLY A 28 4.27 -17.01 -12.77
CA GLY A 28 4.70 -18.23 -12.13
C GLY A 28 3.66 -19.29 -12.49
N ILE A 29 2.61 -19.45 -11.70
CA ILE A 29 1.67 -20.59 -11.76
C ILE A 29 1.35 -21.12 -13.17
N PHE A 30 1.01 -20.25 -14.12
CA PHE A 30 0.48 -20.65 -15.42
C PHE A 30 1.52 -20.74 -16.55
N ALA A 31 2.69 -20.10 -16.47
CA ALA A 31 3.64 -20.12 -17.58
C ALA A 31 4.62 -21.30 -17.46
N PRO A 32 4.93 -22.01 -18.57
CA PRO A 32 5.89 -23.12 -18.58
C PRO A 32 7.35 -22.60 -18.62
N LEU A 33 7.74 -21.83 -17.61
CA LEU A 33 9.09 -21.28 -17.47
C LEU A 33 9.97 -22.22 -16.65
N SER A 34 11.23 -22.41 -17.06
CA SER A 34 12.16 -23.28 -16.32
C SER A 34 12.52 -22.77 -14.91
N PHE A 35 12.25 -21.49 -14.61
CA PHE A 35 12.53 -20.82 -13.34
C PHE A 35 11.25 -20.32 -12.66
N TRP A 36 10.14 -21.03 -12.89
CA TRP A 36 8.83 -20.80 -12.29
C TRP A 36 8.85 -20.61 -10.77
N ASP A 37 9.66 -21.40 -10.06
CA ASP A 37 9.80 -21.34 -8.60
C ASP A 37 10.18 -19.94 -8.10
N PHE A 38 11.01 -19.23 -8.87
CA PHE A 38 11.41 -17.87 -8.53
C PHE A 38 10.23 -16.91 -8.58
N PHE A 39 9.37 -17.01 -9.59
CA PHE A 39 8.18 -16.16 -9.72
C PHE A 39 7.13 -16.46 -8.65
N VAL A 40 6.93 -17.75 -8.36
CA VAL A 40 6.00 -18.21 -7.33
C VAL A 40 6.44 -17.75 -5.93
N LEU A 41 7.74 -17.67 -5.67
CA LEU A 41 8.27 -17.14 -4.41
C LEU A 41 8.30 -15.61 -4.38
N SER A 42 8.77 -14.97 -5.45
CA SER A 42 8.95 -13.51 -5.50
C SER A 42 7.63 -12.74 -5.61
N GLY A 43 6.60 -13.29 -6.27
CA GLY A 43 5.30 -12.65 -6.41
C GLY A 43 4.63 -12.35 -5.06
N PRO A 44 4.36 -13.36 -4.21
CA PRO A 44 3.82 -13.17 -2.87
C PRO A 44 4.74 -12.35 -1.96
N LEU A 45 6.06 -12.49 -2.10
CA LEU A 45 7.02 -11.68 -1.36
C LEU A 45 6.88 -10.18 -1.71
N LEU A 46 6.63 -9.86 -2.98
CA LEU A 46 6.45 -8.50 -3.46
C LEU A 46 5.11 -7.90 -3.00
N ILE A 47 4.03 -8.71 -2.99
CA ILE A 47 2.75 -8.33 -2.36
C ILE A 47 2.94 -8.07 -0.87
N PHE A 48 3.70 -8.92 -0.16
CA PHE A 48 3.99 -8.69 1.24
C PHE A 48 4.76 -7.38 1.48
N LEU A 49 5.72 -7.05 0.61
CA LEU A 49 6.48 -5.81 0.69
C LEU A 49 5.60 -4.56 0.43
N SER A 50 4.53 -4.70 -0.36
CA SER A 50 3.53 -3.66 -0.61
C SER A 50 2.84 -3.16 0.67
N LEU A 51 2.84 -3.95 1.75
CA LEU A 51 2.29 -3.50 3.04
C LEU A 51 3.01 -2.26 3.59
N ILE A 52 4.28 -2.05 3.25
CA ILE A 52 5.06 -0.88 3.71
C ILE A 52 4.42 0.43 3.23
N PRO A 53 4.26 0.69 1.92
CA PRO A 53 3.59 1.90 1.44
C PRO A 53 2.11 1.97 1.83
N TRP A 54 1.41 0.84 1.99
CA TRP A 54 0.04 0.82 2.55
C TRP A 54 -0.03 1.39 3.97
N ILE A 55 0.92 1.01 4.84
CA ILE A 55 1.00 1.54 6.21
C ILE A 55 1.33 3.03 6.18
N PHE A 56 2.27 3.48 5.33
CA PHE A 56 2.59 4.91 5.21
C PHE A 56 1.42 5.74 4.67
N TRP A 57 0.69 5.23 3.69
CA TRP A 57 -0.54 5.85 3.21
C TRP A 57 -1.56 5.99 4.34
N TYR A 58 -1.80 4.89 5.08
CA TYR A 58 -2.76 4.88 6.18
C TYR A 58 -2.37 5.88 7.27
N MET A 59 -1.11 5.87 7.71
CA MET A 59 -0.58 6.81 8.70
C MET A 59 -0.69 8.27 8.26
N GLY A 60 -0.44 8.58 6.98
CA GLY A 60 -0.63 9.93 6.43
C GLY A 60 -2.10 10.35 6.32
N SER A 61 -2.99 9.38 6.06
CA SER A 61 -4.44 9.58 6.02
C SER A 61 -5.07 9.75 7.42
N LEU A 62 -4.39 9.30 8.48
CA LEU A 62 -4.83 9.43 9.88
C LEU A 62 -4.59 10.83 10.47
N THR A 63 -4.33 11.86 9.66
CA THR A 63 -4.25 13.24 10.16
C THR A 63 -5.58 13.56 10.82
N VAL A 64 -5.56 13.65 12.16
CA VAL A 64 -6.73 13.90 13.01
C VAL A 64 -7.55 15.02 12.39
N SER A 65 -8.78 14.67 12.04
CA SER A 65 -9.82 15.58 11.59
C SER A 65 -9.92 16.71 12.64
N GLU A 66 -9.51 17.93 12.29
CA GLU A 66 -9.43 19.07 13.23
C GLU A 66 -10.78 19.36 13.91
N GLU A 67 -11.86 18.99 13.23
CA GLU A 67 -13.25 18.99 13.70
C GLU A 67 -13.50 18.03 14.89
N GLU A 68 -12.82 16.88 14.99
CA GLU A 68 -12.86 16.01 16.18
C GLU A 68 -12.10 16.62 17.37
N LEU A 69 -11.02 17.36 17.09
CA LEU A 69 -10.23 18.08 18.10
C LEU A 69 -10.97 19.31 18.65
N ASP A 70 -11.68 20.05 17.79
CA ASP A 70 -12.48 21.22 18.18
C ASP A 70 -13.76 20.83 18.94
N LEU A 71 -14.42 19.74 18.57
CA LEU A 71 -15.56 19.20 19.31
C LEU A 71 -15.17 18.74 20.72
N LEU A 72 -14.03 18.08 20.86
CA LEU A 72 -13.51 17.66 22.16
C LEU A 72 -13.10 18.87 23.03
N LYS A 73 -12.66 19.96 22.41
CA LYS A 73 -12.35 21.21 23.12
C LYS A 73 -13.60 21.95 23.59
N HIS A 74 -14.71 21.89 22.85
CA HIS A 74 -15.99 22.48 23.26
C HIS A 74 -16.69 21.67 24.35
N ASP A 75 -16.49 20.36 24.44
CA ASP A 75 -17.10 19.53 25.49
C ASP A 75 -16.38 19.66 26.85
N ILE A 76 -15.10 20.06 26.85
CA ILE A 76 -14.27 20.19 28.06
C ILE A 76 -14.34 21.60 28.69
N LEU A 77 -14.88 22.60 27.99
CA LEU A 77 -14.90 24.02 28.39
C LEU A 77 -16.33 24.51 28.69
#